data_AF-A0A957FCB0-F1
#
_entry.id   AF-A0A957FCB0-F1
#
_cell.length_a   1.000
_cell.length_b   1.000
_cell.length_c   1.000
_cell.angle_alpha   90.00
_cell.angle_beta   90.00
_cell.angle_gamma   90.00
#
_symmetry.space_group_name_H-M   'P 1'
#
loop_
_entity.id
_entity.type
_entity.pdbx_description
1 polymer ?
#
loop_
_entity_poly.entity_id
_entity_poly.type
_entity_poly.pdbx_seq_one_letter_code
_entity_poly.pdbx_strand_id
1 'polypeptide(L)' 'MTNSKMDDELRPEYDLAKLLKDGERGKYAARYRAGTNLILLEPDVAQAFPTEKSVNEALRLVIQMAKLPKGRPLSPSEP' A
#
# COMPACT_ATOMS: atom_id res chain seq x y z
N MET A 1 5.99 32.15 -29.68
CA MET A 1 5.01 31.05 -29.64
C MET A 1 5.45 29.99 -30.63
N THR A 2 6.18 28.97 -30.20
CA THR A 2 6.55 27.85 -31.08
C THR A 2 5.88 26.61 -30.52
N ASN A 3 4.63 26.40 -30.97
CA ASN A 3 3.87 25.19 -30.74
C ASN A 3 4.60 24.06 -31.47
N SER A 4 5.44 23.32 -30.74
CA SER A 4 6.04 22.09 -31.23
C SER A 4 4.89 21.15 -31.54
N LYS A 5 4.53 21.06 -32.83
CA LYS A 5 3.68 20.01 -33.35
C LYS A 5 4.46 18.72 -33.10
N MET A 6 4.16 18.06 -31.99
CA MET A 6 4.40 16.64 -31.88
C MET A 6 3.63 16.05 -33.06
N ASP A 7 4.35 15.54 -34.06
CA ASP A 7 3.71 14.78 -35.12
C ASP A 7 2.87 13.71 -34.42
N ASP A 8 1.59 13.70 -34.74
CA ASP A 8 0.66 12.71 -34.20
C ASP A 8 1.06 11.36 -34.80
N GLU A 9 1.94 10.64 -34.11
CA GLU A 9 2.44 9.32 -34.50
C GLU A 9 1.32 8.26 -34.51
N LEU A 10 0.12 8.63 -34.04
CA LEU A 10 -1.03 7.77 -34.06
C LEU A 10 -1.56 7.59 -35.48
N ARG A 11 -1.94 6.35 -35.80
CA ARG A 11 -2.61 6.09 -37.07
C ARG A 11 -3.95 6.84 -37.12
N PRO A 12 -4.44 7.22 -38.31
CA PRO A 12 -5.68 7.99 -38.46
C PRO A 12 -6.92 7.36 -37.82
N GLU A 13 -6.93 6.03 -37.60
CA GLU A 13 -8.03 5.33 -36.94
C GLU A 13 -8.07 5.54 -35.42
N TYR A 14 -6.99 6.05 -34.82
CA TYR A 14 -6.87 6.30 -33.37
C TYR A 14 -7.13 7.75 -33.00
N ASP A 15 -8.40 8.17 -33.06
CA ASP A 15 -8.84 9.45 -32.51
C ASP A 15 -9.03 9.33 -30.99
N LEU A 16 -8.00 9.67 -30.21
CA LEU A 16 -8.04 9.59 -28.75
C LEU A 16 -9.16 10.44 -28.12
N ALA A 17 -9.57 11.54 -28.75
CA ALA A 17 -10.67 12.37 -28.25
C ALA A 17 -12.02 11.65 -28.35
N LYS A 18 -12.18 10.79 -29.37
CA LYS A 18 -13.34 9.89 -29.47
C LYS A 18 -13.20 8.66 -28.60
N LEU A 19 -12.03 8.02 -28.59
CA LEU A 19 -11.80 6.75 -27.90
C LEU A 19 -11.81 6.90 -26.37
N LEU A 20 -11.39 8.06 -25.85
CA LEU A 20 -11.31 8.34 -24.41
C LEU A 20 -12.39 9.33 -23.97
N LYS A 21 -13.45 9.53 -24.75
CA LYS A 21 -14.54 10.46 -24.43
C LYS A 21 -15.17 10.18 -23.05
N ASP A 22 -15.32 8.91 -22.70
CA ASP A 22 -15.82 8.44 -21.40
C ASP A 22 -14.68 7.98 -20.47
N GLY A 23 -13.43 8.31 -20.82
CA GLY A 23 -12.24 7.94 -20.08
C GLY A 23 -12.08 8.79 -18.81
N GLU A 24 -12.02 8.13 -17.65
CA GLU A 24 -11.75 8.79 -16.38
C GLU A 24 -10.25 9.03 -16.19
N ARG A 25 -9.83 10.29 -16.19
CA ARG A 25 -8.42 10.65 -15.94
C ARG A 25 -8.02 10.27 -14.52
N GLY A 26 -7.02 9.39 -14.41
CA GLY A 26 -6.47 9.00 -13.11
C GLY A 26 -7.33 8.02 -12.32
N LYS A 27 -8.18 7.22 -12.99
CA LYS A 27 -9.02 6.16 -12.39
C LYS A 27 -8.30 5.29 -11.34
N TYR A 28 -7.00 5.05 -11.52
CA TYR A 28 -6.16 4.26 -10.59
C TYR A 28 -5.09 5.09 -9.87
N ALA A 29 -5.02 6.41 -10.09
CA ALA A 29 -4.01 7.28 -9.50
C ALA A 29 -4.10 7.29 -7.97
N ALA A 30 -5.30 7.24 -7.40
CA ALA A 30 -5.49 7.15 -5.96
C ALA A 30 -5.00 5.80 -5.40
N ARG A 31 -5.26 4.67 -6.09
CA ARG A 31 -4.78 3.34 -5.69
C ARG A 31 -3.25 3.25 -5.77
N TYR A 32 -2.66 3.84 -6.80
CA TYR A 32 -1.22 3.92 -6.97
C TYR A 32 -0.57 4.81 -5.89
N ARG A 33 -1.15 5.99 -5.62
CA ARG A 33 -0.68 6.92 -4.57
C ARG A 33 -0.87 6.40 -3.15
N ALA A 34 -1.89 5.56 -2.93
CA ALA A 34 -2.04 4.85 -1.67
C ALA A 34 -0.78 4.01 -1.36
N GLY A 35 -0.05 3.60 -2.39
CA GLY A 35 1.28 3.01 -2.29
C GLY A 35 1.30 1.73 -1.47
N THR A 36 2.48 1.14 -1.40
CA THR A 36 2.83 0.20 -0.32
C THR A 36 3.84 0.95 0.54
N ASN A 37 3.59 1.06 1.84
CA ASN A 37 4.57 1.64 2.75
C ASN A 37 5.76 0.66 2.85
N LEU A 38 6.82 0.93 2.09
CA LEU A 38 8.02 0.10 2.10
C LEU A 38 8.87 0.49 3.29
N ILE A 39 9.21 -0.51 4.10
CA ILE A 39 10.00 -0.34 5.31
C ILE A 39 11.25 -1.17 5.14
N LEU A 40 12.41 -0.53 5.26
CA LEU A 40 13.69 -1.24 5.26
C LEU A 40 13.86 -1.93 6.62
N LEU A 41 14.09 -3.24 6.58
CA LEU A 41 14.45 -4.01 7.77
C LEU A 41 15.96 -3.98 7.95
N GLU A 42 16.40 -3.99 9.21
CA GLU A 42 17.81 -4.21 9.54
C GLU A 42 18.25 -5.62 9.06
N PRO A 43 19.54 -5.80 8.72
CA PRO A 43 20.03 -7.04 8.10
C PRO A 43 19.78 -8.32 8.92
N ASP A 44 19.84 -8.22 10.24
CA ASP A 44 19.58 -9.31 11.17
C ASP A 44 18.09 -9.71 11.19
N VAL A 45 17.21 -8.72 11.18
CA VAL A 45 15.75 -8.94 11.11
C VAL A 45 15.37 -9.52 9.76
N ALA A 46 15.95 -9.02 8.67
CA ALA A 46 15.71 -9.55 7.32
C ALA A 46 16.16 -11.01 7.18
N GLN A 47 17.26 -11.41 7.84
CA GLN A 47 17.74 -12.79 7.88
C GLN A 47 16.77 -13.72 8.65
N ALA A 48 16.20 -13.23 9.76
CA ALA A 48 15.24 -13.99 10.54
C ALA A 48 13.88 -14.16 9.85
N PHE A 49 13.49 -13.21 8.98
CA PHE A 49 12.21 -13.22 8.27
C PHE A 49 12.40 -13.09 6.75
N PRO A 50 12.62 -14.21 6.03
CA PRO A 50 12.94 -14.17 4.60
C PRO A 50 11.78 -13.73 3.69
N THR A 51 10.56 -13.62 4.21
CA THR A 51 9.36 -13.27 3.43
C THR A 51 8.51 -12.21 4.10
N GLU A 52 7.89 -11.35 3.31
CA GLU A 52 6.91 -10.37 3.78
C GLU A 52 5.76 -11.01 4.57
N LYS A 53 5.36 -12.24 4.20
CA LYS A 53 4.29 -12.97 4.88
C LYS A 53 4.69 -13.27 6.32
N SER A 54 5.90 -13.79 6.53
CA SER A 54 6.42 -14.12 7.87
C SER A 54 6.54 -12.89 8.78
N VAL A 55 7.01 -11.76 8.23
CA VAL A 55 7.08 -10.47 8.97
C VAL A 55 5.67 -10.03 9.38
N ASN A 56 4.74 -10.00 8.43
CA ASN A 56 3.40 -9.50 8.66
C ASN A 56 2.61 -10.39 9.64
N GLU A 57 2.78 -11.70 9.60
CA GLU A 57 2.19 -12.62 10.57
C GLU A 57 2.70 -12.35 11.99
N ALA A 58 4.03 -12.21 12.17
CA ALA A 58 4.62 -11.89 13.46
C ALA A 58 4.13 -10.55 14.03
N LEU A 59 4.13 -9.49 13.21
CA LEU A 59 3.66 -8.16 13.64
C LEU A 59 2.17 -8.16 14.02
N ARG A 60 1.33 -8.93 13.29
CA ARG A 60 -0.09 -9.08 13.64
C ARG A 60 -0.27 -9.76 15.01
N LEU A 61 0.54 -10.77 15.33
CA LEU A 61 0.52 -11.40 16.65
C LEU A 61 0.88 -10.41 17.75
N VAL A 62 1.92 -9.58 17.55
CA VAL A 62 2.31 -8.52 18.50
C VAL A 62 1.16 -7.52 18.71
N ILE A 63 0.49 -7.10 17.63
CA ILE A 63 -0.69 -6.22 17.72
C ILE A 63 -1.83 -6.88 18.50
N GLN A 64 -2.08 -8.17 18.30
CA GLN A 64 -3.11 -8.91 19.06
C GLN A 64 -2.76 -8.99 20.54
N MET A 65 -1.51 -9.29 20.88
CA MET A 65 -1.04 -9.32 22.27
C MET A 65 -1.17 -7.95 22.94
N ALA A 66 -0.84 -6.87 22.23
CA ALA A 66 -0.98 -5.51 22.75
C ALA A 66 -2.44 -5.10 23.03
N LYS A 67 -3.42 -5.74 22.36
CA LYS A 67 -4.86 -5.50 22.58
C LYS A 67 -5.44 -6.29 23.75
N LEU A 68 -4.72 -7.30 24.27
CA LEU A 68 -5.19 -8.04 25.43
C LEU A 68 -5.22 -7.11 26.65
N PRO A 69 -6.31 -7.12 27.44
CA PRO A 69 -6.36 -6.35 28.67
C PRO A 69 -5.24 -6.83 29.59
N LYS A 70 -4.36 -5.91 30.01
CA LYS A 70 -3.39 -6.20 31.08
C LYS A 70 -4.19 -6.72 32.27
N GLY A 71 -3.86 -7.93 32.72
CA GLY A 71 -4.68 -8.72 33.63
C GLY A 71 -5.33 -7.90 34.73
N ARG A 72 -6.63 -8.14 34.95
CA ARG A 72 -7.39 -7.62 36.09
C ARG A 72 -6.53 -7.81 37.35
N PRO A 73 -6.22 -6.75 38.13
CA PRO A 73 -5.55 -6.95 39.40
C PRO A 73 -6.43 -7.89 40.23
N LEU A 74 -5.85 -9.01 40.67
CA LEU A 74 -6.49 -9.93 41.61
C LEU A 74 -6.89 -9.08 42.82
N SER A 75 -8.19 -8.82 42.99
CA SER A 75 -8.69 -8.24 44.21
C SER A 75 -8.31 -9.18 45.35
N PRO A 76 -7.75 -8.67 46.46
CA PRO A 76 -7.46 -9.51 47.62
C PRO A 76 -8.75 -10.20 48.06
N SER A 77 -8.68 -11.51 48.29
CA SER A 77 -9.71 -12.23 49.02
C SER A 77 -9.78 -11.63 50.43
N GLU A 78 -10.85 -10.89 50.73
CA GLU A 78 -11.11 -10.45 52.10
C GLU A 78 -11.53 -11.64 52.99
N PRO A 79 -11.12 -11.63 54.26
CA PRO A 79 -11.31 -12.72 55.22
C PRO A 79 -12.76 -12.90 55.71
#